data_AF-A0AAU9ABG8-F1
#
_entry.id   AF-A0AAU9ABG8-F1
#
_cell.length_a   1.000
_cell.length_b   1.000
_cell.length_c   1.000
_cell.angle_alpha   90.00
_cell.angle_beta   90.00
_cell.angle_gamma   90.00
#
_symmetry.space_group_name_H-M   'P 1'
#
loop_
_entity.id
_entity.type
_entity.pdbx_description
1 polymer ?
#
loop_
_entity_poly.entity_id
_entity_poly.type
_entity_poly.pdbx_seq_one_letter_code
_entity_poly.pdbx_strand_id
1 'polypeptide(L)'
;MTFVIEPGRIAAAGQGSGARRGASGWPLAAFGAALGLSLLASGCGSGKPPAEAATSAPAAPAAETAAEAAAPLPPALDELDAGGLRERAARALREQRIHTPAGDSAVDYYLALRDKDPGHADVAAALTELQPYVVIAGEQALADADLAESQRLTGLLARIDPQAPALPRLREGLRTAQAAHDKRSREDAERQLAERTDAASRAQSQASAQAAQRAAAANAALKAQANASAAAADEAAARATTPAAPIPAPVAAAAPAPAARTAAPAKAMPRLVADASPRYPLSALNRKLEGSVEVAFTIQPDGSTSAARVVSAEPAGVFEQAALAAVARLRFEPSGESHPARRTLNFKQPKR
;
A
#
# COMPACT_ATOMS: atom_id res chain seq x y z
N MET A 1 16.21 25.36 62.24
CA MET A 1 17.44 24.53 62.17
C MET A 1 17.95 24.62 60.75
N THR A 2 19.07 25.30 60.56
CA THR A 2 19.69 25.53 59.25
C THR A 2 20.86 24.56 59.11
N PHE A 3 20.89 23.76 58.06
CA PHE A 3 22.06 22.96 57.71
C PHE A 3 22.66 23.47 56.40
N VAL A 4 23.81 24.11 56.54
CA VAL A 4 24.79 24.37 55.48
C VAL A 4 25.94 23.40 55.74
N ILE A 5 26.49 22.78 54.69
CA ILE A 5 27.93 22.53 54.48
C ILE A 5 28.15 21.94 53.07
N GLU A 6 29.29 22.31 52.50
CA GLU A 6 29.72 22.24 51.11
C GLU A 6 30.34 20.88 50.66
N PRO A 7 30.75 20.72 49.37
CA PRO A 7 30.97 19.42 48.75
C PRO A 7 32.42 18.90 48.79
N GLY A 8 32.56 17.57 48.66
CA GLY A 8 33.84 16.90 48.45
C GLY A 8 34.29 16.83 46.99
N ARG A 9 35.39 17.54 46.66
CA ARG A 9 36.44 17.05 45.74
C ARG A 9 37.46 16.28 46.62
N ILE A 10 38.41 15.44 46.20
CA ILE A 10 39.32 15.35 45.04
C ILE A 10 39.76 13.85 44.96
N ALA A 11 39.88 13.19 43.81
CA ALA A 11 41.14 12.75 43.13
C ALA A 11 40.76 11.67 42.08
N ALA A 12 41.28 11.56 40.86
CA ALA A 12 42.62 11.78 40.27
C ALA A 12 43.61 10.59 40.42
N ALA A 13 43.48 9.58 39.55
CA ALA A 13 44.56 8.72 39.01
C ALA A 13 44.01 7.77 37.93
N GLY A 14 44.76 7.46 36.86
CA GLY A 14 44.31 6.46 35.87
C GLY A 14 44.79 6.66 34.42
N GLN A 15 46.05 7.03 34.20
CA GLN A 15 46.62 7.23 32.86
C GLN A 15 46.97 5.86 32.22
N GLY A 16 46.28 5.50 31.12
CA GLY A 16 46.47 4.24 30.41
C GLY A 16 46.77 4.45 28.92
N SER A 17 48.05 4.64 28.58
CA SER A 17 48.50 4.73 27.18
C SER A 17 48.58 3.33 26.55
N GLY A 18 47.99 3.15 25.37
CA GLY A 18 47.81 1.83 24.75
C GLY A 18 47.72 1.86 23.23
N ALA A 19 48.66 2.52 22.56
CA ALA A 19 48.69 2.56 21.10
C ALA A 19 49.03 1.19 20.49
N ARG A 20 48.13 0.64 19.66
CA ARG A 20 48.51 -0.33 18.61
C ARG A 20 47.86 0.03 17.29
N ARG A 21 48.72 0.27 16.30
CA ARG A 21 48.36 0.43 14.88
C ARG A 21 48.00 -0.94 14.32
N GLY A 22 46.98 -1.01 13.47
CA GLY A 22 46.51 -2.24 12.83
C GLY A 22 45.90 -1.94 11.47
N ALA A 23 46.69 -1.43 10.54
CA ALA A 23 46.25 -1.24 9.17
C ALA A 23 46.05 -2.61 8.50
N SER A 24 44.88 -2.82 7.89
CA SER A 24 44.67 -3.88 6.90
C SER A 24 44.00 -3.25 5.68
N GLY A 25 44.80 -3.05 4.64
CA GLY A 25 44.30 -2.62 3.34
C GLY A 25 43.94 -3.85 2.50
N TRP A 26 42.79 -3.81 1.83
CA TRP A 26 42.49 -4.68 0.70
C TRP A 26 42.44 -3.82 -0.56
N PRO A 27 43.39 -4.00 -1.51
CA PRO A 27 43.36 -3.29 -2.77
C PRO A 27 42.74 -4.14 -3.89
N LEU A 28 42.24 -3.43 -4.92
CA LEU A 28 42.10 -3.87 -6.31
C LEU A 28 41.09 -4.99 -6.64
N ALA A 29 40.00 -4.58 -7.30
CA ALA A 29 39.54 -5.25 -8.52
C ALA A 29 38.84 -4.22 -9.44
N ALA A 30 39.62 -3.52 -10.26
CA ALA A 30 39.07 -2.78 -11.39
C ALA A 30 38.83 -3.77 -12.55
N PHE A 31 37.62 -3.81 -13.09
CA PHE A 31 37.33 -4.48 -14.35
C PHE A 31 36.68 -3.49 -15.32
N GLY A 32 37.54 -2.83 -16.09
CA GLY A 32 37.11 -2.13 -17.30
C GLY A 32 37.05 -3.12 -18.45
N ALA A 33 35.90 -3.18 -19.14
CA ALA A 33 35.77 -3.86 -20.42
C ALA A 33 34.86 -3.01 -21.32
N ALA A 34 35.48 -2.13 -22.11
CA ALA A 34 34.78 -1.45 -23.18
C ALA A 34 34.47 -2.46 -24.30
N LEU A 35 33.23 -2.48 -24.79
CA LEU A 35 32.91 -3.09 -26.06
C LEU A 35 31.98 -2.14 -26.83
N GLY A 36 32.58 -1.29 -27.66
CA GLY A 36 31.83 -0.51 -28.63
C GLY A 36 31.41 -1.40 -29.80
N LEU A 37 30.17 -1.26 -30.25
CA LEU A 37 29.74 -1.77 -31.55
C LEU A 37 28.89 -0.71 -32.23
N SER A 38 29.47 -0.06 -33.24
CA SER A 38 28.74 0.85 -34.14
C SER A 38 27.91 0.05 -35.12
N LEU A 39 26.66 0.45 -35.36
CA LEU A 39 25.97 0.20 -36.62
C LEU A 39 25.31 1.48 -37.11
N LEU A 40 25.50 1.77 -38.41
CA LEU A 40 24.97 2.92 -39.12
C LEU A 40 23.62 2.60 -39.76
N ALA A 41 22.71 3.58 -39.76
CA ALA A 41 21.75 3.84 -40.83
C ALA A 41 21.53 5.37 -40.84
N SER A 42 21.90 6.11 -41.89
CA SER A 42 21.09 6.37 -43.10
C SER A 42 19.64 6.80 -42.80
N GLY A 43 19.14 7.96 -43.23
CA GLY A 43 19.78 9.07 -43.96
C GLY A 43 18.76 9.95 -44.72
N CYS A 44 19.10 11.24 -44.93
CA CYS A 44 18.50 12.24 -45.85
C CYS A 44 17.01 12.60 -45.77
N GLY A 45 16.71 13.91 -45.94
CA GLY A 45 15.33 14.43 -46.05
C GLY A 45 15.22 15.96 -45.96
N SER A 46 15.87 16.70 -46.86
CA SER A 46 15.88 18.17 -46.86
C SER A 46 14.60 18.80 -47.44
N GLY A 47 14.11 19.92 -46.87
CA GLY A 47 13.04 20.74 -47.49
C GLY A 47 12.67 22.03 -46.72
N LYS A 48 12.85 23.21 -47.36
CA LYS A 48 12.52 24.58 -46.86
C LYS A 48 12.65 25.61 -48.02
N PRO A 49 12.00 26.81 -48.04
CA PRO A 49 10.67 27.27 -47.56
C PRO A 49 9.75 27.48 -48.82
N PRO A 50 9.06 28.62 -49.16
CA PRO A 50 8.64 29.88 -48.47
C PRO A 50 7.62 29.63 -47.33
N ALA A 51 6.99 30.56 -46.57
CA ALA A 51 6.78 32.02 -46.51
C ALA A 51 5.56 32.63 -47.26
N GLU A 52 4.47 32.96 -46.53
CA GLU A 52 3.85 34.30 -46.50
C GLU A 52 2.73 34.49 -45.45
N ALA A 53 2.53 35.76 -45.06
CA ALA A 53 1.34 36.44 -44.51
C ALA A 53 0.55 35.88 -43.28
N ALA A 54 0.29 36.80 -42.34
CA ALA A 54 -0.60 36.60 -41.19
C ALA A 54 -2.08 36.84 -41.52
N THR A 55 -2.99 36.26 -40.72
CA THR A 55 -3.96 37.01 -39.85
C THR A 55 -5.13 36.11 -39.43
N SER A 56 -5.19 35.70 -38.16
CA SER A 56 -6.44 35.55 -37.38
C SER A 56 -6.16 35.13 -35.94
N ALA A 57 -6.73 35.83 -34.98
CA ALA A 57 -6.84 35.40 -33.58
C ALA A 57 -8.31 35.53 -33.16
N PRO A 58 -8.74 34.90 -32.04
CA PRO A 58 -8.33 33.61 -31.51
C PRO A 58 -9.53 32.62 -31.50
N ALA A 59 -9.28 31.34 -31.74
CA ALA A 59 -10.23 30.28 -31.39
C ALA A 59 -9.92 29.79 -29.98
N ALA A 60 -10.92 29.79 -29.08
CA ALA A 60 -10.75 29.24 -27.75
C ALA A 60 -10.47 27.73 -27.83
N PRO A 61 -9.44 27.19 -27.16
CA PRO A 61 -9.29 25.76 -27.05
C PRO A 61 -10.43 25.20 -26.20
N ALA A 62 -11.02 24.10 -26.67
CA ALA A 62 -11.93 23.30 -25.88
C ALA A 62 -11.24 22.79 -24.61
N ALA A 63 -12.03 22.36 -23.62
CA ALA A 63 -11.51 21.78 -22.39
C ALA A 63 -10.65 20.54 -22.67
N GLU A 64 -9.34 20.72 -22.69
CA GLU A 64 -8.40 19.62 -22.60
C GLU A 64 -8.54 19.02 -21.20
N THR A 65 -8.94 17.75 -21.18
CA THR A 65 -8.80 16.90 -20.01
C THR A 65 -7.32 16.85 -19.67
N ALA A 66 -6.93 17.52 -18.58
CA ALA A 66 -5.59 17.43 -18.02
C ALA A 66 -5.37 16.02 -17.42
N ALA A 67 -5.26 15.03 -18.30
CA ALA A 67 -4.39 13.91 -18.04
C ALA A 67 -3.00 14.50 -17.83
N GLU A 68 -2.43 14.28 -16.66
CA GLU A 68 -1.14 14.84 -16.27
C GLU A 68 -0.06 14.26 -17.20
N ALA A 69 0.22 15.00 -18.27
CA ALA A 69 1.26 14.68 -19.22
C ALA A 69 2.59 14.81 -18.46
N ALA A 70 3.09 13.68 -17.98
CA ALA A 70 4.45 13.57 -17.49
C ALA A 70 5.37 14.10 -18.59
N ALA A 71 5.87 15.33 -18.39
CA ALA A 71 6.85 15.92 -19.29
C ALA A 71 8.02 14.93 -19.44
N PRO A 72 8.59 14.77 -20.64
CA PRO A 72 9.71 13.86 -20.83
C PRO A 72 10.78 14.19 -19.80
N LEU A 73 11.20 13.19 -19.04
CA LEU A 73 12.19 13.35 -17.98
C LEU A 73 13.39 14.14 -18.53
N PRO A 74 13.86 15.20 -17.86
CA PRO A 74 14.99 15.96 -18.36
C PRO A 74 16.19 15.00 -18.50
N PRO A 75 16.90 15.00 -19.65
CA PRO A 75 18.05 14.11 -19.83
C PRO A 75 19.13 14.45 -18.81
N ALA A 76 19.87 13.43 -18.39
CA ALA A 76 20.68 13.48 -17.18
C ALA A 76 21.77 14.57 -17.27
N LEU A 77 22.10 15.18 -16.14
CA LEU A 77 23.09 16.28 -16.06
C LEU A 77 24.43 15.92 -16.71
N ASP A 78 24.84 14.65 -16.62
CA ASP A 78 26.07 14.14 -17.19
C ASP A 78 26.06 14.07 -18.73
N GLU A 79 24.89 13.86 -19.34
CA GLU A 79 24.71 13.75 -20.81
C GLU A 79 24.80 15.10 -21.52
N LEU A 80 24.63 16.21 -20.78
CA LEU A 80 24.61 17.55 -21.33
C LEU A 80 26.01 18.10 -21.59
N ASP A 81 26.18 18.81 -22.68
CA ASP A 81 27.38 19.59 -22.95
C ASP A 81 27.39 20.92 -22.16
N ALA A 82 28.52 21.61 -22.14
CA ALA A 82 28.65 22.90 -21.45
C ALA A 82 27.73 24.00 -22.04
N GLY A 83 27.28 23.87 -23.29
CA GLY A 83 26.26 24.74 -23.89
C GLY A 83 24.88 24.47 -23.30
N GLY A 84 24.40 23.23 -23.39
CA GLY A 84 23.09 22.83 -22.87
C GLY A 84 22.94 23.03 -21.36
N LEU A 85 24.00 22.82 -20.57
CA LEU A 85 24.01 23.12 -19.14
C LEU A 85 23.79 24.61 -18.86
N ARG A 86 24.46 25.51 -19.59
CA ARG A 86 24.28 26.97 -19.43
C ARG A 86 22.88 27.43 -19.82
N GLU A 87 22.34 26.91 -20.93
CA GLU A 87 20.97 27.24 -21.36
C GLU A 87 19.95 26.84 -20.29
N ARG A 88 20.10 25.64 -19.71
CA ARG A 88 19.20 25.13 -18.67
C ARG A 88 19.40 25.81 -17.32
N ALA A 89 20.62 26.13 -16.91
CA ALA A 89 20.89 26.95 -15.73
C ALA A 89 20.18 28.30 -15.83
N ALA A 90 20.35 29.00 -16.96
CA ALA A 90 19.70 30.29 -17.21
C ALA A 90 18.17 30.15 -17.30
N ARG A 91 17.65 29.04 -17.84
CA ARG A 91 16.21 28.74 -17.86
C ARG A 91 15.66 28.52 -16.46
N ALA A 92 16.31 27.69 -15.65
CA ALA A 92 15.92 27.41 -14.27
C ALA A 92 15.90 28.68 -13.42
N LEU A 93 16.87 29.59 -13.59
CA LEU A 93 16.85 30.91 -12.94
C LEU A 93 15.62 31.75 -13.38
N ARG A 94 15.31 31.83 -14.68
CA ARG A 94 14.11 32.56 -15.17
C ARG A 94 12.81 31.96 -14.65
N GLU A 95 12.77 30.64 -14.47
CA GLU A 95 11.65 29.88 -13.90
C GLU A 95 11.68 29.82 -12.36
N GLN A 96 12.61 30.52 -11.70
CA GLN A 96 12.81 30.56 -10.24
C GLN A 96 13.10 29.19 -9.58
N ARG A 97 13.48 28.18 -10.37
CA ARG A 97 13.86 26.83 -9.91
C ARG A 97 15.30 26.82 -9.39
N ILE A 98 15.52 27.45 -8.25
CA ILE A 98 16.87 27.69 -7.70
C ILE A 98 17.55 26.38 -7.28
N HIS A 99 16.95 25.66 -6.35
CA HIS A 99 17.48 24.41 -5.77
C HIS A 99 16.54 23.21 -5.97
N THR A 100 15.30 23.44 -6.42
CA THR A 100 14.23 22.44 -6.53
C THR A 100 13.54 22.59 -7.90
N PRO A 101 13.12 21.48 -8.56
CA PRO A 101 13.27 20.07 -8.16
C PRO A 101 14.70 19.54 -8.25
N ALA A 102 14.96 18.40 -7.59
CA ALA A 102 16.27 17.77 -7.59
C ALA A 102 16.70 17.26 -8.97
N GLY A 103 17.90 17.63 -9.42
CA GLY A 103 18.44 17.24 -10.74
C GLY A 103 17.94 18.12 -11.89
N ASP A 104 17.00 19.02 -11.64
CA ASP A 104 16.53 20.05 -12.57
C ASP A 104 16.35 21.37 -11.80
N SER A 105 17.46 21.91 -11.32
CA SER A 105 17.53 23.21 -10.64
C SER A 105 18.77 24.00 -11.09
N ALA A 106 18.73 25.32 -10.94
CA ALA A 106 19.83 26.19 -11.34
C ALA A 106 21.15 25.80 -10.63
N VAL A 107 21.08 25.49 -9.34
CA VAL A 107 22.24 25.02 -8.56
C VAL A 107 22.80 23.71 -9.11
N ASP A 108 21.94 22.73 -9.43
CA ASP A 108 22.38 21.44 -10.00
C ASP A 108 23.08 21.65 -11.36
N TYR A 109 22.53 22.50 -12.24
CA TYR A 109 23.13 22.81 -13.54
C TYR A 109 24.46 23.58 -13.43
N TYR A 110 24.57 24.58 -12.55
CA TYR A 110 25.83 25.31 -12.36
C TYR A 110 26.92 24.46 -11.70
N LEU A 111 26.56 23.55 -10.79
CA LEU A 111 27.53 22.59 -10.22
C LEU A 111 28.01 21.60 -11.28
N ALA A 112 27.12 21.02 -12.09
CA ALA A 112 27.50 20.15 -13.20
C ALA A 112 28.38 20.88 -14.23
N LEU A 113 28.09 22.16 -14.50
CA LEU A 113 28.88 22.99 -15.39
C LEU A 113 30.29 23.26 -14.84
N ARG A 114 30.43 23.56 -13.54
CA ARG A 114 31.72 23.72 -12.87
C ARG A 114 32.52 22.43 -12.80
N ASP A 115 31.86 21.28 -12.62
CA ASP A 115 32.52 19.98 -12.61
C ASP A 115 33.06 19.60 -14.02
N LYS A 116 32.46 20.14 -15.10
CA LYS A 116 32.97 20.01 -16.49
C LYS A 116 34.01 21.08 -16.87
N ASP A 117 33.86 22.30 -16.38
CA ASP A 117 34.82 23.39 -16.57
C ASP A 117 35.02 24.21 -15.27
N PRO A 118 36.04 23.84 -14.46
CA PRO A 118 36.29 24.50 -13.17
C PRO A 118 36.84 25.92 -13.26
N GLY A 119 37.20 26.40 -14.47
CA GLY A 119 37.88 27.69 -14.66
C GLY A 119 36.95 28.89 -14.88
N HIS A 120 35.66 28.66 -15.10
CA HIS A 120 34.70 29.70 -15.48
C HIS A 120 34.27 30.60 -14.31
N ALA A 121 34.72 31.86 -14.34
CA ALA A 121 34.45 32.86 -13.30
C ALA A 121 32.96 33.24 -13.16
N ASP A 122 32.20 33.20 -14.26
CA ASP A 122 30.75 33.42 -14.28
C ASP A 122 29.98 32.33 -13.52
N VAL A 123 30.44 31.07 -13.62
CA VAL A 123 29.87 29.93 -12.90
C VAL A 123 30.19 30.01 -11.41
N ALA A 124 31.42 30.39 -11.05
CA ALA A 124 31.81 30.61 -9.66
C ALA A 124 30.98 31.74 -9.03
N ALA A 125 30.82 32.88 -9.70
CA ALA A 125 30.00 33.99 -9.24
C ALA A 125 28.53 33.59 -9.03
N ALA A 126 27.92 32.91 -10.02
CA ALA A 126 26.54 32.42 -9.91
C ALA A 126 26.35 31.47 -8.71
N LEU A 127 27.29 30.54 -8.46
CA LEU A 127 27.20 29.64 -7.32
C LEU A 127 27.31 30.39 -5.97
N THR A 128 28.12 31.45 -5.88
CA THR A 128 28.18 32.33 -4.71
C THR A 128 26.88 33.11 -4.51
N GLU A 129 26.26 33.65 -5.58
CA GLU A 129 24.97 34.34 -5.51
C GLU A 129 23.81 33.41 -5.09
N LEU A 130 23.87 32.13 -5.48
CA LEU A 130 22.85 31.12 -5.13
C LEU A 130 23.05 30.51 -3.74
N GLN A 131 24.24 30.60 -3.15
CA GLN A 131 24.59 30.02 -1.85
C GLN A 131 23.61 30.36 -0.71
N PRO A 132 23.15 31.63 -0.52
CA PRO A 132 22.23 31.97 0.57
C PRO A 132 20.87 31.26 0.46
N TYR A 133 20.37 31.06 -0.76
CA TYR A 133 19.10 30.36 -1.00
C TYR A 133 19.19 28.87 -0.63
N VAL A 134 20.33 28.23 -0.91
CA VAL A 134 20.58 26.82 -0.53
C VAL A 134 20.71 26.69 0.98
N VAL A 135 21.32 27.67 1.67
CA VAL A 135 21.36 27.71 3.14
C VAL A 135 19.95 27.82 3.72
N ILE A 136 19.15 28.79 3.27
CA ILE A 136 17.78 29.00 3.77
C ILE A 136 16.93 27.75 3.56
N ALA A 137 16.96 27.15 2.37
CA ALA A 137 16.23 25.93 2.06
C ALA A 137 16.70 24.75 2.92
N GLY A 138 18.01 24.61 3.17
CA GLY A 138 18.56 23.54 4.01
C GLY A 138 18.16 23.67 5.48
N GLU A 139 18.01 24.91 5.97
CA GLU A 139 17.49 25.18 7.31
C GLU A 139 15.97 24.95 7.42
N GLN A 140 15.20 25.29 6.37
CA GLN A 140 13.77 24.98 6.28
C GLN A 140 13.52 23.47 6.25
N ALA A 141 14.23 22.72 5.41
CA ALA A 141 14.12 21.26 5.35
C ALA A 141 14.43 20.57 6.70
N LEU A 142 15.37 21.13 7.50
CA LEU A 142 15.60 20.67 8.87
C LEU A 142 14.43 20.99 9.81
N ALA A 143 13.80 22.16 9.69
CA ALA A 143 12.65 22.55 10.50
C ALA A 143 11.41 21.71 10.18
N ASP A 144 11.19 21.41 8.90
CA ASP A 144 10.11 20.55 8.40
C ASP A 144 10.39 19.04 8.60
N ALA A 145 11.57 18.70 9.11
CA ALA A 145 12.08 17.35 9.31
C ALA A 145 12.20 16.49 8.02
N ASP A 146 12.31 17.12 6.85
CA ASP A 146 12.67 16.44 5.60
C ASP A 146 14.17 16.10 5.60
N LEU A 147 14.48 14.91 6.10
CA LEU A 147 15.84 14.40 6.17
C LEU A 147 16.48 14.19 4.80
N ALA A 148 15.70 13.90 3.75
CA ALA A 148 16.22 13.61 2.42
C ALA A 148 16.64 14.91 1.72
N GLU A 149 15.76 15.90 1.74
CA GLU A 149 16.02 17.21 1.16
C GLU A 149 17.09 17.98 1.95
N SER A 150 17.06 17.91 3.28
CA SER A 150 18.12 18.48 4.13
C SER A 150 19.50 17.88 3.82
N GLN A 151 19.58 16.55 3.61
CA GLN A 151 20.82 15.88 3.17
C GLN A 151 21.29 16.40 1.82
N ARG A 152 20.39 16.49 0.83
CA ARG A 152 20.69 16.97 -0.51
C ARG A 152 21.23 18.39 -0.47
N LEU A 153 20.50 19.32 0.15
CA LEU A 153 20.87 20.74 0.23
C LEU A 153 22.17 20.97 1.02
N THR A 154 22.41 20.21 2.09
CA THR A 154 23.70 20.22 2.81
C THR A 154 24.86 19.72 1.93
N GLY A 155 24.61 18.72 1.08
CA GLY A 155 25.57 18.23 0.08
C GLY A 155 25.83 19.23 -1.04
N LEU A 156 24.80 19.89 -1.57
CA LEU A 156 24.91 20.95 -2.56
C LEU A 156 25.68 22.14 -2.01
N LEU A 157 25.38 22.59 -0.78
CA LEU A 157 26.12 23.66 -0.11
C LEU A 157 27.61 23.30 0.05
N ALA A 158 27.92 22.07 0.48
CA ALA A 158 29.30 21.60 0.60
C ALA A 158 30.05 21.52 -0.74
N ARG A 159 29.34 21.34 -1.86
CA ARG A 159 29.90 21.43 -3.21
C ARG A 159 30.07 22.88 -3.65
N ILE A 160 29.11 23.77 -3.38
CA ILE A 160 29.23 25.21 -3.68
C ILE A 160 30.47 25.77 -2.98
N ASP A 161 30.52 25.63 -1.66
CA ASP A 161 31.59 26.14 -0.80
C ASP A 161 31.84 25.18 0.38
N PRO A 162 32.96 24.44 0.38
CA PRO A 162 33.33 23.54 1.48
C PRO A 162 33.58 24.24 2.83
N GLN A 163 33.80 25.56 2.84
CA GLN A 163 34.06 26.38 4.03
C GLN A 163 32.85 27.23 4.45
N ALA A 164 31.67 27.00 3.84
CA ALA A 164 30.45 27.75 4.11
C ALA A 164 30.13 27.81 5.63
N PRO A 165 29.99 29.00 6.26
CA PRO A 165 29.81 29.11 7.71
C PRO A 165 28.58 28.39 8.28
N ALA A 166 27.53 28.20 7.48
CA ALA A 166 26.33 27.45 7.87
C ALA A 166 26.53 25.91 7.87
N LEU A 167 27.53 25.40 7.16
CA LEU A 167 27.70 23.97 6.90
C LEU A 167 27.95 23.12 8.16
N PRO A 168 28.73 23.56 9.18
CA PRO A 168 28.84 22.84 10.44
C PRO A 168 27.51 22.77 11.20
N ARG A 169 26.74 23.88 11.23
CA ARG A 169 25.42 23.97 11.87
C ARG A 169 24.41 23.03 11.20
N LEU A 170 24.32 23.05 9.88
CA LEU A 170 23.44 22.16 9.10
C LEU A 170 23.80 20.68 9.32
N ARG A 171 25.09 20.32 9.30
CA ARG A 171 25.56 18.95 9.55
C ARG A 171 25.26 18.45 10.97
N GLU A 172 25.27 19.33 11.97
CA GLU A 172 24.88 18.99 13.35
C GLU A 172 23.36 18.85 13.51
N GLY A 173 22.60 19.77 12.93
CA GLY A 173 21.14 19.70 12.89
C GLY A 173 20.65 18.42 12.22
N LEU A 174 21.26 18.05 11.09
CA LEU A 174 20.95 16.82 10.37
C LEU A 174 21.25 15.57 11.20
N ARG A 175 22.44 15.46 11.82
CA ARG A 175 22.77 14.31 12.68
C ARG A 175 21.80 14.18 13.86
N THR A 176 21.39 15.31 14.45
CA THR A 176 20.38 15.35 15.51
C THR A 176 19.01 14.89 15.01
N ALA A 177 18.57 15.38 13.85
CA ALA A 177 17.29 15.03 13.24
C ALA A 177 17.21 13.56 12.81
N GLN A 178 18.29 13.01 12.24
CA GLN A 178 18.46 11.59 11.93
C GLN A 178 18.34 10.72 13.19
N ALA A 179 19.10 11.03 14.25
CA ALA A 179 19.02 10.29 15.51
C ALA A 179 17.62 10.32 16.14
N ALA A 180 16.91 11.45 16.05
CA ALA A 180 15.54 11.59 16.52
C ALA A 180 14.53 10.78 15.67
N HIS A 181 14.71 10.74 14.35
CA HIS A 181 13.91 9.91 13.45
C HIS A 181 14.13 8.41 13.71
N ASP A 182 15.39 7.98 13.80
CA ASP A 182 15.74 6.60 14.09
C ASP A 182 15.16 6.14 15.43
N LYS A 183 15.26 6.98 16.47
CA LYS A 183 14.64 6.72 17.79
C LYS A 183 13.13 6.52 17.68
N ARG A 184 12.41 7.41 16.98
CA ARG A 184 10.96 7.25 16.75
C ARG A 184 10.64 5.96 15.99
N SER A 185 11.39 5.66 14.92
CA SER A 185 11.16 4.44 14.13
C SER A 185 11.36 3.15 14.92
N ARG A 186 12.30 3.13 15.88
CA ARG A 186 12.53 2.01 16.80
C ARG A 186 11.39 1.89 17.80
N GLU A 187 10.99 2.98 18.44
CA GLU A 187 9.84 3.01 19.37
C GLU A 187 8.55 2.53 18.69
N ASP A 188 8.30 2.94 17.45
CA ASP A 188 7.13 2.51 16.69
C ASP A 188 7.23 1.05 16.21
N ALA A 189 8.43 0.55 15.90
CA ALA A 189 8.65 -0.87 15.60
C ALA A 189 8.46 -1.76 16.85
N GLU A 190 8.93 -1.31 18.02
CA GLU A 190 8.72 -1.97 19.31
C GLU A 190 7.24 -2.00 19.70
N ARG A 191 6.52 -0.88 19.52
CA ARG A 191 5.06 -0.81 19.70
C ARG A 191 4.32 -1.77 18.79
N GLN A 192 4.65 -1.78 17.48
CA GLN A 192 4.05 -2.71 16.52
C GLN A 192 4.35 -4.17 16.85
N LEU A 193 5.54 -4.48 17.39
CA LEU A 193 5.86 -5.82 17.86
C LEU A 193 5.01 -6.21 19.08
N ALA A 194 4.90 -5.32 20.07
CA ALA A 194 4.06 -5.52 21.26
C ALA A 194 2.59 -5.72 20.90
N GLU A 195 2.03 -4.86 20.03
CA GLU A 195 0.66 -4.99 19.53
C GLU A 195 0.43 -6.32 18.79
N ARG A 196 1.42 -6.78 18.01
CA ARG A 196 1.35 -8.08 17.32
C ARG A 196 1.44 -9.24 18.30
N THR A 197 2.29 -9.19 19.33
CA THR A 197 2.33 -10.24 20.37
C THR A 197 1.05 -10.28 21.19
N ASP A 198 0.46 -9.13 21.50
CA ASP A 198 -0.81 -9.03 22.21
C ASP A 198 -1.99 -9.48 21.34
N ALA A 199 -1.96 -9.22 20.03
CA ALA A 199 -2.93 -9.74 19.09
C ALA A 199 -2.81 -11.27 18.95
N ALA A 200 -1.58 -11.80 18.88
CA ALA A 200 -1.33 -13.24 18.81
C ALA A 200 -1.76 -13.98 20.08
N SER A 201 -1.45 -13.45 21.27
CA SER A 201 -1.86 -14.04 22.55
C SER A 201 -3.39 -14.04 22.73
N ARG A 202 -4.07 -12.96 22.31
CA ARG A 202 -5.54 -12.88 22.26
C ARG A 202 -6.14 -13.85 21.24
N ALA A 203 -5.55 -14.00 20.06
CA ALA A 203 -6.00 -14.96 19.06
C ALA A 203 -5.85 -16.41 19.57
N GLN A 204 -4.74 -16.73 20.24
CA GLN A 204 -4.48 -18.04 20.83
C GLN A 204 -5.45 -18.36 21.98
N SER A 205 -5.73 -17.40 22.87
CA SER A 205 -6.70 -17.60 23.96
C SER A 205 -8.14 -17.72 23.47
N GLN A 206 -8.52 -17.00 22.42
CA GLN A 206 -9.80 -17.18 21.75
C GLN A 206 -9.90 -18.56 21.06
N ALA A 207 -8.83 -19.01 20.39
CA ALA A 207 -8.81 -20.32 19.75
C ALA A 207 -8.88 -21.48 20.77
N SER A 208 -8.18 -21.39 21.90
CA SER A 208 -8.24 -22.41 22.95
C SER A 208 -9.60 -22.42 23.66
N ALA A 209 -10.20 -21.25 23.91
CA ALA A 209 -11.56 -21.15 24.44
C ALA A 209 -12.60 -21.78 23.49
N GLN A 210 -12.51 -21.51 22.18
CA GLN A 210 -13.39 -22.15 21.18
C GLN A 210 -13.17 -23.67 21.10
N ALA A 211 -11.93 -24.15 21.19
CA ALA A 211 -11.63 -25.58 21.21
C ALA A 211 -12.23 -26.27 22.45
N ALA A 212 -12.09 -25.65 23.64
CA ALA A 212 -12.68 -26.14 24.88
C ALA A 212 -14.22 -26.17 24.82
N GLN A 213 -14.85 -25.13 24.27
CA GLN A 213 -16.30 -25.09 24.05
C GLN A 213 -16.78 -26.20 23.10
N ARG A 214 -16.07 -26.45 22.00
CA ARG A 214 -16.38 -27.56 21.07
C ARG A 214 -16.24 -28.93 21.74
N ALA A 215 -15.18 -29.14 22.53
CA ALA A 215 -14.98 -30.38 23.27
C ALA A 215 -16.08 -30.60 24.33
N ALA A 216 -16.48 -29.55 25.06
CA ALA A 216 -17.58 -29.61 26.01
C ALA A 216 -18.93 -29.92 25.33
N ALA A 217 -19.21 -29.30 24.17
CA ALA A 217 -20.41 -29.56 23.38
C ALA A 217 -20.44 -31.00 22.82
N ALA A 218 -19.32 -31.52 22.33
CA ALA A 218 -19.20 -32.91 21.88
C ALA A 218 -19.45 -33.91 23.03
N ASN A 219 -18.85 -33.66 24.20
CA ASN A 219 -19.07 -34.49 25.40
C ASN A 219 -20.52 -34.42 25.90
N ALA A 220 -21.19 -33.26 25.79
CA ALA A 220 -22.60 -33.13 26.10
C ALA A 220 -23.50 -33.89 25.11
N ALA A 221 -23.20 -33.82 23.81
CA ALA A 221 -23.91 -34.56 22.78
C ALA A 221 -23.80 -36.08 22.96
N LEU A 222 -22.59 -36.59 23.25
CA LEU A 222 -22.36 -38.00 23.57
C LEU A 222 -23.16 -38.47 24.80
N LYS A 223 -23.21 -37.66 25.87
CA LYS A 223 -24.04 -37.95 27.05
C LYS A 223 -25.54 -37.93 26.72
N ALA A 224 -26.00 -36.97 25.93
CA ALA A 224 -27.40 -36.90 25.51
C ALA A 224 -27.80 -38.13 24.66
N GLN A 225 -26.92 -38.57 23.75
CA GLN A 225 -27.14 -39.77 22.94
C GLN A 225 -27.14 -41.05 23.80
N ALA A 226 -26.24 -41.17 24.78
CA ALA A 226 -26.24 -42.27 25.73
C ALA A 226 -27.55 -42.32 26.55
N ASN A 227 -27.97 -41.19 27.13
CA ASN A 227 -29.22 -41.10 27.88
C ASN A 227 -30.45 -41.43 27.02
N ALA A 228 -30.49 -40.97 25.77
CA ALA A 228 -31.56 -41.31 24.83
C ALA A 228 -31.58 -42.81 24.48
N SER A 229 -30.41 -43.44 24.32
CA SER A 229 -30.32 -44.88 24.07
C SER A 229 -30.75 -45.72 25.27
N ALA A 230 -30.48 -45.27 26.50
CA ALA A 230 -30.95 -45.91 27.72
C ALA A 230 -32.49 -45.82 27.84
N ALA A 231 -33.05 -44.61 27.66
CA ALA A 231 -34.51 -44.42 27.69
C ALA A 231 -35.25 -45.24 26.62
N ALA A 232 -34.68 -45.37 25.41
CA ALA A 232 -35.24 -46.21 24.36
C ALA A 232 -35.18 -47.71 24.71
N ALA A 233 -34.16 -48.17 25.44
CA ALA A 233 -34.06 -49.54 25.93
C ALA A 233 -35.10 -49.83 27.03
N ASP A 234 -35.31 -48.89 27.96
CA ASP A 234 -36.36 -49.00 29.00
C ASP A 234 -37.76 -49.05 28.36
N GLU A 235 -38.04 -48.20 27.36
CA GLU A 235 -39.33 -48.21 26.66
C GLU A 235 -39.56 -49.52 25.87
N ALA A 236 -38.50 -50.08 25.27
CA ALA A 236 -38.56 -51.38 24.61
C ALA A 236 -38.82 -52.53 25.61
N ALA A 237 -38.21 -52.50 26.80
CA ALA A 237 -38.45 -53.47 27.86
C ALA A 237 -39.88 -53.37 28.44
N ALA A 238 -40.44 -52.16 28.54
CA ALA A 238 -41.83 -51.95 28.94
C ALA A 238 -42.82 -52.53 27.91
N ARG A 239 -42.56 -52.38 26.61
CA ARG A 239 -43.37 -53.01 25.54
C ARG A 239 -43.29 -54.53 25.54
N ALA A 240 -42.18 -55.12 26.03
CA ALA A 240 -42.02 -56.58 26.11
C ALA A 240 -42.79 -57.24 27.27
N THR A 241 -43.24 -56.46 28.26
CA THR A 241 -43.95 -56.97 29.46
C THR A 241 -45.45 -56.69 29.47
N THR A 242 -45.99 -56.01 28.45
CA THR A 242 -47.44 -55.80 28.30
C THR A 242 -48.08 -57.02 27.62
N PRO A 243 -49.19 -57.60 28.14
CA PRO A 243 -49.92 -58.64 27.41
C PRO A 243 -50.37 -58.13 26.04
N ALA A 244 -50.23 -58.96 25.00
CA ALA A 244 -50.60 -58.60 23.64
C ALA A 244 -52.12 -58.37 23.53
N ALA A 245 -52.54 -57.11 23.62
CA ALA A 245 -53.87 -56.69 23.21
C ALA A 245 -54.08 -57.02 21.73
N PRO A 246 -55.28 -57.47 21.31
CA PRO A 246 -55.48 -58.03 19.98
C PRO A 246 -55.20 -56.97 18.89
N ILE A 247 -54.44 -57.39 17.88
CA ILE A 247 -54.08 -56.58 16.72
C ILE A 247 -55.39 -56.05 16.07
N PRO A 248 -55.63 -54.73 16.04
CA PRO A 248 -56.63 -54.17 15.14
C PRO A 248 -56.12 -54.40 13.72
N ALA A 249 -56.92 -55.04 12.86
CA ALA A 249 -56.55 -55.29 11.48
C ALA A 249 -56.12 -53.99 10.79
N PRO A 250 -55.07 -54.00 9.95
CA PRO A 250 -54.66 -52.81 9.20
C PRO A 250 -55.75 -52.47 8.18
N VAL A 251 -56.59 -51.49 8.50
CA VAL A 251 -57.54 -50.92 7.54
C VAL A 251 -56.74 -50.21 6.47
N ALA A 252 -56.96 -50.59 5.21
CA ALA A 252 -56.21 -50.07 4.08
C ALA A 252 -56.39 -48.55 3.93
N ALA A 253 -55.32 -47.79 4.22
CA ALA A 253 -55.19 -46.40 3.80
C ALA A 253 -54.46 -46.36 2.44
N ALA A 254 -55.02 -45.59 1.51
CA ALA A 254 -54.73 -45.61 0.08
C ALA A 254 -53.24 -45.56 -0.31
N ALA A 255 -52.90 -46.26 -1.40
CA ALA A 255 -51.60 -46.20 -2.03
C ALA A 255 -51.29 -44.79 -2.58
N PRO A 256 -50.06 -44.28 -2.44
CA PRO A 256 -49.53 -43.24 -3.31
C PRO A 256 -49.15 -43.89 -4.66
N ALA A 257 -49.87 -43.55 -5.71
CA ALA A 257 -49.54 -43.93 -7.09
C ALA A 257 -48.24 -43.23 -7.57
N PRO A 258 -47.51 -43.80 -8.54
CA PRO A 258 -46.22 -43.27 -8.96
C PRO A 258 -46.32 -42.05 -9.89
N ALA A 259 -45.26 -41.25 -9.89
CA ALA A 259 -44.83 -40.37 -10.98
C ALA A 259 -45.83 -39.31 -11.50
N ALA A 260 -45.94 -38.19 -10.76
CA ALA A 260 -46.26 -36.90 -11.38
C ALA A 260 -44.94 -36.22 -11.86
N ARG A 261 -44.52 -36.49 -13.09
CA ARG A 261 -43.63 -35.57 -13.82
C ARG A 261 -44.44 -34.36 -14.29
N THR A 262 -43.73 -33.28 -14.63
CA THR A 262 -44.26 -32.09 -15.34
C THR A 262 -45.41 -31.34 -14.63
N ALA A 263 -45.07 -30.62 -13.57
CA ALA A 263 -45.46 -29.21 -13.51
C ALA A 263 -44.33 -28.40 -14.15
N ALA A 264 -44.59 -27.71 -15.25
CA ALA A 264 -43.59 -26.87 -15.90
C ALA A 264 -43.32 -25.63 -15.02
N PRO A 265 -42.09 -25.41 -14.51
CA PRO A 265 -41.76 -24.14 -13.89
C PRO A 265 -41.66 -23.09 -15.00
N ALA A 266 -42.45 -22.02 -14.90
CA ALA A 266 -42.35 -20.89 -15.80
C ALA A 266 -41.01 -20.16 -15.61
N LYS A 267 -39.97 -20.63 -16.31
CA LYS A 267 -38.62 -20.03 -16.45
C LYS A 267 -38.10 -19.39 -15.15
N ALA A 268 -38.20 -20.14 -14.05
CA ALA A 268 -38.02 -19.63 -12.71
C ALA A 268 -36.53 -19.52 -12.36
N MET A 269 -36.07 -18.32 -12.02
CA MET A 269 -34.69 -18.11 -11.58
C MET A 269 -34.40 -18.96 -10.32
N PRO A 270 -33.26 -19.67 -10.26
CA PRO A 270 -32.97 -20.61 -9.18
C PRO A 270 -32.96 -19.91 -7.81
N ARG A 271 -33.52 -20.59 -6.79
CA ARG A 271 -33.59 -20.05 -5.43
C ARG A 271 -32.19 -19.94 -4.83
N LEU A 272 -32.00 -18.88 -4.05
CA LEU A 272 -30.78 -18.67 -3.28
C LEU A 272 -30.82 -19.56 -2.02
N VAL A 273 -29.78 -20.38 -1.84
CA VAL A 273 -29.66 -21.35 -0.74
C VAL A 273 -28.76 -20.84 0.39
N ALA A 274 -27.70 -20.09 0.05
CA ALA A 274 -26.86 -19.44 1.03
C ALA A 274 -26.58 -17.97 0.66
N ASP A 275 -27.07 -17.07 1.52
CA ASP A 275 -26.77 -15.65 1.45
C ASP A 275 -25.40 -15.35 2.08
N ALA A 276 -24.45 -14.87 1.27
CA ALA A 276 -23.15 -14.42 1.74
C ALA A 276 -23.18 -12.92 1.95
N SER A 277 -23.52 -12.48 3.18
CA SER A 277 -23.45 -11.07 3.56
C SER A 277 -22.06 -10.49 3.23
N PRO A 278 -21.97 -9.42 2.42
CA PRO A 278 -20.69 -8.93 1.95
C PRO A 278 -19.87 -8.36 3.12
N ARG A 279 -18.59 -8.75 3.21
CA ARG A 279 -17.71 -8.28 4.28
C ARG A 279 -17.36 -6.81 4.02
N TYR A 280 -17.72 -5.95 4.96
CA TYR A 280 -17.49 -4.51 4.84
C TYR A 280 -15.98 -4.17 4.81
N PRO A 281 -15.50 -3.35 3.85
CA PRO A 281 -14.10 -2.94 3.79
C PRO A 281 -13.69 -2.06 4.98
N LEU A 282 -12.51 -2.29 5.56
CA LEU A 282 -11.94 -1.43 6.61
C LEU A 282 -11.72 0.02 6.14
N SER A 283 -11.35 0.20 4.87
CA SER A 283 -11.22 1.50 4.21
C SER A 283 -12.54 2.28 4.16
N ALA A 284 -13.65 1.60 3.84
CA ALA A 284 -14.99 2.19 3.85
C ALA A 284 -15.46 2.50 5.28
N LEU A 285 -15.16 1.61 6.25
CA LEU A 285 -15.53 1.76 7.65
C LEU A 285 -14.86 2.97 8.29
N ASN A 286 -13.54 3.12 8.10
CA ASN A 286 -12.78 4.26 8.61
C ASN A 286 -13.26 5.60 8.02
N ARG A 287 -13.74 5.58 6.76
CA ARG A 287 -14.24 6.77 6.04
C ARG A 287 -15.76 6.98 6.17
N LYS A 288 -16.48 6.11 6.88
CA LYS A 288 -17.95 6.14 7.04
C LYS A 288 -18.72 6.23 5.70
N LEU A 289 -18.18 5.62 4.64
CA LEU A 289 -18.80 5.62 3.32
C LEU A 289 -19.87 4.54 3.24
N GLU A 290 -21.04 4.86 2.69
CA GLU A 290 -22.07 3.88 2.32
C GLU A 290 -22.17 3.81 0.79
N GLY A 291 -22.76 2.73 0.27
CA GLY A 291 -22.83 2.55 -1.19
C GLY A 291 -23.67 1.37 -1.64
N SER A 292 -23.80 1.23 -2.96
CA SER A 292 -24.41 0.07 -3.61
C SER A 292 -23.60 -0.38 -4.82
N VAL A 293 -23.57 -1.70 -5.06
CA VAL A 293 -22.86 -2.30 -6.19
C VAL A 293 -23.78 -3.28 -6.90
N GLU A 294 -24.05 -3.07 -8.18
CA GLU A 294 -24.73 -4.03 -9.05
C GLU A 294 -23.69 -4.99 -9.66
N VAL A 295 -23.83 -6.28 -9.37
CA VAL A 295 -22.97 -7.34 -9.93
C VAL A 295 -23.80 -8.25 -10.82
N ALA A 296 -23.34 -8.45 -12.06
CA ALA A 296 -23.85 -9.49 -12.96
C ALA A 296 -22.95 -10.73 -12.86
N PHE A 297 -23.55 -11.90 -12.74
CA PHE A 297 -22.85 -13.18 -12.65
C PHE A 297 -23.65 -14.29 -13.33
N THR A 298 -23.02 -15.41 -13.61
CA THR A 298 -23.68 -16.61 -14.16
C THR A 298 -23.73 -17.67 -13.08
N ILE A 299 -24.92 -18.18 -12.80
CA ILE A 299 -25.13 -19.34 -11.93
C ILE A 299 -24.85 -20.58 -12.76
N GLN A 300 -23.96 -21.45 -12.28
CA GLN A 300 -23.60 -22.70 -12.94
C GLN A 300 -24.61 -23.82 -12.60
N PRO A 301 -24.63 -24.94 -13.38
CA PRO A 301 -25.52 -26.08 -13.15
C PRO A 301 -25.46 -26.68 -11.74
N ASP A 302 -24.29 -26.56 -11.07
CA ASP A 302 -24.00 -27.06 -9.72
C ASP A 302 -24.48 -26.12 -8.60
N GLY A 303 -25.04 -24.94 -8.93
CA GLY A 303 -25.44 -23.93 -7.97
C GLY A 303 -24.31 -22.99 -7.51
N SER A 304 -23.10 -23.10 -8.09
CA SER A 304 -22.02 -22.13 -7.88
C SER A 304 -22.22 -20.87 -8.73
N THR A 305 -21.51 -19.79 -8.39
CA THR A 305 -21.49 -18.53 -9.16
C THR A 305 -20.15 -18.36 -9.87
N SER A 306 -20.21 -17.96 -11.14
CA SER A 306 -19.04 -17.75 -11.98
C SER A 306 -19.24 -16.55 -12.93
N ALA A 307 -18.18 -16.11 -13.61
CA ALA A 307 -18.17 -14.94 -14.50
C ALA A 307 -18.79 -13.68 -13.86
N ALA A 308 -18.50 -13.45 -12.57
CA ALA A 308 -18.96 -12.28 -11.84
C ALA A 308 -18.23 -11.01 -12.30
N ARG A 309 -19.00 -10.00 -12.71
CA ARG A 309 -18.52 -8.68 -13.16
C ARG A 309 -19.38 -7.57 -12.54
N VAL A 310 -18.73 -6.47 -12.17
CA VAL A 310 -19.44 -5.26 -11.71
C VAL A 310 -20.08 -4.58 -12.92
N VAL A 311 -21.35 -4.19 -12.79
CA VAL A 311 -22.10 -3.43 -13.80
C VAL A 311 -22.12 -1.94 -13.44
N SER A 312 -22.33 -1.64 -12.15
CA SER A 312 -22.25 -0.29 -11.58
C SER A 312 -21.81 -0.36 -10.12
N ALA A 313 -21.10 0.66 -9.66
CA ALA A 313 -20.67 0.80 -8.27
C ALA A 313 -20.66 2.28 -7.86
N GLU A 314 -21.38 2.59 -6.79
CA GLU A 314 -21.42 3.92 -6.20
C GLU A 314 -21.10 3.83 -4.70
N PRO A 315 -20.03 4.48 -4.20
CA PRO A 315 -18.91 5.09 -4.93
C PRO A 315 -17.96 4.04 -5.56
N ALA A 316 -17.35 4.40 -6.69
CA ALA A 316 -16.38 3.57 -7.39
C ALA A 316 -15.04 3.44 -6.64
N GLY A 317 -14.39 2.28 -6.77
CA GLY A 317 -13.10 1.92 -6.18
C GLY A 317 -13.13 1.52 -4.70
N VAL A 318 -14.31 1.33 -4.11
CA VAL A 318 -14.49 1.14 -2.64
C VAL A 318 -15.13 -0.19 -2.28
N PHE A 319 -16.13 -0.64 -3.04
CA PHE A 319 -17.00 -1.76 -2.65
C PHE A 319 -16.95 -2.96 -3.61
N GLU A 320 -16.39 -2.78 -4.81
CA GLU A 320 -16.36 -3.74 -5.91
C GLU A 320 -15.67 -5.04 -5.52
N GLN A 321 -14.49 -4.96 -4.90
CA GLN A 321 -13.74 -6.15 -4.49
C GLN A 321 -14.47 -6.94 -3.39
N ALA A 322 -15.17 -6.25 -2.48
CA ALA A 322 -16.01 -6.89 -1.46
C ALA A 322 -17.28 -7.49 -2.06
N ALA A 323 -17.89 -6.84 -3.05
CA ALA A 323 -19.06 -7.33 -3.77
C ALA A 323 -18.74 -8.60 -4.59
N LEU A 324 -17.63 -8.61 -5.33
CA LEU A 324 -17.15 -9.79 -6.07
C LEU A 324 -16.84 -10.96 -5.12
N ALA A 325 -16.15 -10.69 -4.00
CA ALA A 325 -15.85 -11.71 -2.99
C ALA A 325 -17.11 -12.26 -2.29
N ALA A 326 -18.17 -11.46 -2.17
CA ALA A 326 -19.47 -11.92 -1.66
C ALA A 326 -20.20 -12.79 -2.69
N VAL A 327 -20.26 -12.34 -3.96
CA VAL A 327 -20.90 -13.11 -5.05
C VAL A 327 -20.25 -14.48 -5.22
N ALA A 328 -18.92 -14.58 -5.14
CA ALA A 328 -18.18 -15.85 -5.21
C ALA A 328 -18.51 -16.85 -4.08
N ARG A 329 -19.12 -16.38 -2.99
CA ARG A 329 -19.54 -17.20 -1.83
C ARG A 329 -21.03 -17.54 -1.82
N LEU A 330 -21.81 -17.01 -2.77
CA LEU A 330 -23.21 -17.38 -2.92
C LEU A 330 -23.33 -18.85 -3.35
N ARG A 331 -24.42 -19.49 -2.92
CA ARG A 331 -24.85 -20.81 -3.38
C ARG A 331 -26.32 -20.75 -3.72
N PHE A 332 -26.63 -21.22 -4.93
CA PHE A 332 -27.98 -21.33 -5.47
C PHE A 332 -28.38 -22.81 -5.54
N GLU A 333 -29.67 -23.06 -5.68
CA GLU A 333 -30.19 -24.41 -5.90
C GLU A 333 -29.72 -24.92 -7.27
N PRO A 334 -29.14 -26.14 -7.37
CA PRO A 334 -28.62 -26.67 -8.63
C PRO A 334 -29.77 -26.92 -9.61
N SER A 335 -29.84 -26.07 -10.64
CA SER A 335 -30.91 -26.09 -11.65
C SER A 335 -30.55 -26.91 -12.90
N GLY A 336 -29.33 -27.43 -13.00
CA GLY A 336 -28.84 -28.18 -14.16
C GLY A 336 -28.49 -27.34 -15.38
N GLU A 337 -28.88 -26.06 -15.42
CA GLU A 337 -28.63 -25.13 -16.53
C GLU A 337 -27.92 -23.85 -16.06
N SER A 338 -27.12 -23.24 -16.94
CA SER A 338 -26.41 -21.99 -16.66
C SER A 338 -27.33 -20.78 -16.82
N HIS A 339 -27.51 -20.02 -15.74
CA HIS A 339 -28.45 -18.88 -15.69
C HIS A 339 -27.73 -17.55 -15.45
N PRO A 340 -27.82 -16.55 -16.34
CA PRO A 340 -27.32 -15.20 -16.07
C PRO A 340 -28.23 -14.50 -15.06
N ALA A 341 -27.64 -13.96 -13.99
CA ALA A 341 -28.31 -13.25 -12.92
C ALA A 341 -27.63 -11.90 -12.65
N ARG A 342 -28.38 -10.97 -12.06
CA ARG A 342 -27.85 -9.71 -11.51
C ARG A 342 -28.34 -9.53 -10.09
N ARG A 343 -27.51 -8.92 -9.24
CA ARG A 343 -27.89 -8.59 -7.86
C ARG A 343 -27.21 -7.29 -7.44
N THR A 344 -28.01 -6.39 -6.87
CA THR A 344 -27.51 -5.20 -6.18
C THR A 344 -27.20 -5.54 -4.72
N LEU A 345 -25.99 -5.22 -4.28
CA LEU A 345 -25.50 -5.39 -2.92
C LEU A 345 -25.40 -4.02 -2.26
N ASN A 346 -26.15 -3.82 -1.18
CA ASN A 346 -26.19 -2.55 -0.44
C ASN A 346 -25.25 -2.61 0.76
N PHE A 347 -24.29 -1.69 0.82
CA PHE A 347 -23.29 -1.57 1.88
C PHE A 347 -23.68 -0.43 2.82
N LYS A 348 -24.40 -0.77 3.91
CA LYS A 348 -24.74 0.15 5.00
C LYS A 348 -23.85 -0.10 6.20
N GLN A 349 -23.57 0.92 7.00
CA GLN A 349 -22.75 0.78 8.20
C GLN A 349 -23.44 -0.16 9.20
N PRO A 350 -22.70 -1.12 9.81
CA PRO A 350 -23.23 -1.88 10.93
C PRO A 350 -23.47 -0.94 12.10
N LYS A 351 -24.73 -0.83 12.54
CA LYS A 351 -25.06 -0.09 13.77
C LYS A 351 -24.32 -0.73 14.95
N ARG A 352 -23.63 0.10 15.73
CA ARG A 352 -23.10 -0.27 17.04
C ARG A 352 -24.21 -0.27 18.09
#